data_AF-A0A7K4IAV3-F1
#
_entry.id   AF-A0A7K4IAV3-F1
#
_cell.length_a   1.000
_cell.length_b   1.000
_cell.length_c   1.000
_cell.angle_alpha   90.00
_cell.angle_beta   90.00
_cell.angle_gamma   90.00
#
_symmetry.space_group_name_H-M   'P 1'
#
loop_
_entity.id
_entity.type
_entity.pdbx_description
1 polymer ?
#
loop_
_entity_poly.entity_id
_entity_poly.type
_entity_poly.pdbx_seq_one_letter_code
_entity_poly.pdbx_strand_id
1 'polypeptide(L)'
;MLGVTRHTVAIVLAVFLLIPCVPVQSLPSLSDTGFIASHTDVYNTELAREAYETVSSSYLVQTIRELSDRGPRPYLSDNNEGIRDWIVSRLSVLSGGAITTEVVGDRQSIIGTLHGTMETPAPAVMIGCHYDSVSVSPGANDDGSGVAATLELARVLSKHQWPLDILFCFWNAEELGLLGSGEMAPVFLEKEVDILVHFNIDMLLVENRNLPPDERVWVMYNSGGGTLFQDAQYWAELLRALSFNFGQNILSPVQHSSFLYWAYSDHYSFARLGYKPIVFISESGLYEDTAYHTSDDTWDNRLYNYTLEARSVSAVAAAIAFVLSRVPDQPTRERYHVTLGPGGSVKKMIVSTMPTSLLLTIRAVPDVTLSFSLEGPGLTYLLATESYTTGDTTCMCHMPSVGVYTLTVEGEDEITGPVDLDIEFEYESDIQGNGIPDSQEWWVSDFLIDSDNDSLSDGREEIAGYNRYDPDTDHDMLNDYDEQFVWKTRVMNPDSDFDLLPDGWEVRYGLDPLHAETVDDPDGDALTNVDELKHGTHPLVSDTDSDGMPDGFEVDNDLDPLADDSSFDPDNDWATNLEEYLRGTRAHQFDLQFPSPFAVLLIVAGGAVLPVAALALHVRRKRLPLQPTQNRDGSGP
;
A
#
# COMPACT_ATOMS: atom_id res chain seq x y z
N MET A 1 62.86 -58.56 -19.26
CA MET A 1 62.65 -58.23 -20.68
C MET A 1 61.23 -58.64 -21.05
N LEU A 2 60.50 -57.70 -21.66
CA LEU A 2 59.41 -57.89 -22.61
C LEU A 2 58.13 -58.62 -22.11
N GLY A 3 57.05 -57.85 -22.06
CA GLY A 3 55.71 -58.33 -21.78
C GLY A 3 55.06 -59.05 -22.96
N VAL A 4 53.93 -59.69 -22.67
CA VAL A 4 52.90 -60.08 -23.64
C VAL A 4 51.54 -60.01 -22.93
N THR A 5 50.62 -59.28 -23.56
CA THR A 5 49.20 -59.18 -23.29
C THR A 5 48.45 -60.45 -23.70
N ARG A 6 47.43 -60.85 -22.94
CA ARG A 6 46.28 -61.61 -23.45
C ARG A 6 44.99 -61.23 -22.74
N HIS A 7 43.97 -61.03 -23.56
CA HIS A 7 42.60 -60.69 -23.23
C HIS A 7 41.88 -61.75 -22.40
N THR A 8 41.01 -61.29 -21.49
CA THR A 8 39.79 -62.01 -21.13
C THR A 8 38.65 -61.01 -20.97
N VAL A 9 37.63 -61.19 -21.80
CA VAL A 9 36.31 -60.56 -21.72
C VAL A 9 35.59 -61.10 -20.48
N ALA A 10 35.06 -60.22 -19.63
CA ALA A 10 34.12 -60.60 -18.58
C ALA A 10 32.95 -59.61 -18.55
N ILE A 11 31.76 -60.20 -18.60
CA ILE A 11 30.42 -59.63 -18.70
C ILE A 11 30.07 -58.88 -17.40
N VAL A 12 29.65 -57.62 -17.51
CA VAL A 12 29.04 -56.87 -16.41
C VAL A 12 27.55 -57.17 -16.38
N LEU A 13 27.12 -57.92 -15.37
CA LEU A 13 25.72 -58.14 -15.01
C LEU A 13 25.34 -57.10 -13.95
N ALA A 14 24.52 -56.12 -14.34
CA ALA A 14 23.95 -55.15 -13.43
C ALA A 14 22.87 -55.81 -12.57
N VAL A 15 23.10 -55.88 -11.25
CA VAL A 15 22.09 -56.24 -10.27
C VAL A 15 21.43 -54.94 -9.79
N PHE A 16 20.22 -54.68 -10.29
CA PHE A 16 19.32 -53.69 -9.72
C PHE A 16 18.78 -54.23 -8.38
N LEU A 17 19.16 -53.61 -7.27
CA LEU A 17 18.50 -53.78 -5.98
C LEU A 17 17.25 -52.89 -5.97
N LEU A 18 16.10 -53.55 -5.96
CA LEU A 18 14.76 -52.97 -5.77
C LEU A 18 14.64 -52.41 -4.35
N ILE A 19 14.70 -51.08 -4.21
CA ILE A 19 14.14 -50.37 -3.05
C ILE A 19 12.65 -50.19 -3.35
N PRO A 20 11.71 -50.59 -2.47
CA PRO A 20 10.30 -50.31 -2.68
C PRO A 20 10.09 -48.80 -2.63
N CYS A 21 9.77 -48.23 -3.80
CA CYS A 21 9.29 -46.88 -3.96
C CYS A 21 7.93 -46.81 -3.24
N VAL A 22 7.91 -46.22 -2.04
CA VAL A 22 6.66 -45.73 -1.44
C VAL A 22 6.17 -44.62 -2.37
N PRO A 23 4.94 -44.68 -2.89
CA PRO A 23 4.44 -43.61 -3.73
C PRO A 23 4.43 -42.34 -2.89
N VAL A 24 5.19 -41.33 -3.33
CA VAL A 24 5.03 -39.95 -2.90
C VAL A 24 3.55 -39.64 -3.12
N GLN A 25 2.80 -39.46 -2.02
CA GLN A 25 1.48 -38.88 -2.12
C GLN A 25 1.66 -37.54 -2.78
N SER A 26 1.08 -37.39 -3.97
CA SER A 26 0.97 -36.11 -4.65
C SER A 26 0.42 -35.10 -3.66
N LEU A 27 1.21 -34.06 -3.37
CA LEU A 27 0.71 -32.84 -2.74
C LEU A 27 -0.59 -32.44 -3.44
N PRO A 28 -1.66 -32.10 -2.71
CA PRO A 28 -2.88 -31.62 -3.35
C PRO A 28 -2.53 -30.45 -4.26
N SER A 29 -3.05 -30.48 -5.48
CA SER A 29 -2.91 -29.39 -6.43
C SER A 29 -3.47 -28.12 -5.79
N LEU A 30 -2.58 -27.17 -5.51
CA LEU A 30 -2.93 -25.77 -5.24
C LEU A 30 -3.39 -25.16 -6.56
N SER A 31 -4.60 -25.51 -6.98
CA SER A 31 -5.41 -24.69 -7.87
C SER A 31 -6.31 -23.84 -6.97
N ASP A 32 -6.27 -22.53 -7.18
CA ASP A 32 -7.01 -21.46 -6.49
C ASP A 32 -6.31 -20.86 -5.26
N THR A 33 -5.08 -20.37 -5.43
CA THR A 33 -4.72 -19.09 -4.81
C THR A 33 -4.99 -18.01 -5.84
N GLY A 34 -6.16 -17.39 -5.76
CA GLY A 34 -6.48 -16.19 -6.53
C GLY A 34 -5.55 -15.07 -6.09
N PHE A 35 -4.34 -15.02 -6.65
CA PHE A 35 -3.57 -13.80 -6.72
C PHE A 35 -4.22 -12.96 -7.83
N ILE A 36 -5.26 -12.23 -7.45
CA ILE A 36 -5.56 -11.00 -8.14
C ILE A 36 -4.62 -10.00 -7.51
N ALA A 37 -3.53 -9.65 -8.20
CA ALA A 37 -2.83 -8.40 -7.94
C ALA A 37 -3.77 -7.27 -8.37
N SER A 38 -4.84 -7.06 -7.60
CA SER A 38 -5.54 -5.79 -7.58
C SER A 38 -4.72 -4.92 -6.66
N HIS A 39 -4.41 -3.71 -7.12
CA HIS A 39 -3.86 -2.61 -6.33
C HIS A 39 -4.93 -2.17 -5.32
N THR A 40 -5.37 -3.09 -4.46
CA THR A 40 -6.16 -2.73 -3.29
C THR A 40 -5.17 -2.14 -2.32
N ASP A 41 -5.04 -0.83 -2.43
CA ASP A 41 -4.52 0.02 -1.40
C ASP A 41 -5.07 -0.45 -0.04
N VAL A 42 -4.17 -0.82 0.87
CA VAL A 42 -4.54 -1.31 2.20
C VAL A 42 -5.13 -0.20 3.05
N TYR A 43 -4.95 1.05 2.67
CA TYR A 43 -5.53 2.17 3.35
C TYR A 43 -7.06 2.05 3.36
N ASN A 44 -7.64 2.36 4.53
CA ASN A 44 -9.07 2.24 4.83
C ASN A 44 -9.59 0.80 4.91
N THR A 45 -8.69 -0.18 4.90
CA THR A 45 -9.04 -1.57 5.14
C THR A 45 -8.67 -1.92 6.58
N GLU A 46 -9.64 -2.31 7.41
CA GLU A 46 -9.38 -2.72 8.80
C GLU A 46 -8.77 -4.13 8.83
N LEU A 47 -7.46 -4.21 8.55
CA LEU A 47 -6.75 -5.48 8.38
C LEU A 47 -6.24 -6.09 9.70
N ALA A 48 -6.28 -5.35 10.81
CA ALA A 48 -5.75 -5.82 12.10
C ALA A 48 -6.39 -7.15 12.56
N ARG A 49 -7.72 -7.26 12.47
CA ARG A 49 -8.44 -8.50 12.81
C ARG A 49 -8.14 -9.63 11.83
N GLU A 50 -8.12 -9.34 10.53
CA GLU A 50 -7.82 -10.34 9.51
C GLU A 50 -6.41 -10.91 9.71
N ALA A 51 -5.42 -10.05 9.93
CA ALA A 51 -4.04 -10.43 10.21
C ALA A 51 -3.95 -11.29 11.48
N TYR A 52 -4.66 -10.90 12.55
CA TYR A 52 -4.75 -11.67 13.79
C TYR A 52 -5.27 -13.09 13.56
N GLU A 53 -6.36 -13.22 12.81
CA GLU A 53 -7.07 -14.49 12.58
C GLU A 53 -6.42 -15.37 11.51
N THR A 54 -5.60 -14.79 10.63
CA THR A 54 -4.90 -15.50 9.56
C THR A 54 -3.72 -16.35 10.04
N VAL A 55 -3.14 -16.01 11.21
CA VAL A 55 -2.03 -16.77 11.80
C VAL A 55 -2.45 -18.22 12.08
N SER A 56 -1.63 -19.15 11.60
CA SER A 56 -1.88 -20.58 11.60
C SER A 56 -1.03 -21.29 12.64
N SER A 57 -1.66 -21.68 13.75
CA SER A 57 -1.00 -22.51 14.78
C SER A 57 -0.42 -23.81 14.20
N SER A 58 -1.09 -24.43 13.22
CA SER A 58 -0.56 -25.63 12.56
C SER A 58 0.71 -25.36 11.75
N TYR A 59 0.83 -24.19 11.12
CA TYR A 59 2.02 -23.81 10.36
C TYR A 59 3.22 -23.59 11.30
N LEU A 60 3.00 -22.90 12.42
CA LEU A 60 4.02 -22.68 13.46
C LEU A 60 4.56 -24.01 13.98
N VAL A 61 3.67 -24.91 14.44
CA VAL A 61 4.02 -26.25 14.94
C VAL A 61 4.80 -27.05 13.89
N GLN A 62 4.35 -27.04 12.63
CA GLN A 62 5.02 -27.77 11.57
C GLN A 62 6.42 -27.21 11.31
N THR A 63 6.58 -25.89 11.30
CA THR A 63 7.86 -25.21 11.08
C THR A 63 8.85 -25.55 12.20
N ILE A 64 8.43 -25.44 13.45
CA ILE A 64 9.25 -25.80 14.63
C ILE A 64 9.67 -27.26 14.57
N ARG A 65 8.73 -28.15 14.24
CA ARG A 65 9.02 -29.58 14.08
C ARG A 65 10.05 -29.83 12.97
N GLU A 66 9.90 -29.21 11.81
CA GLU A 66 10.83 -29.38 10.69
C GLU A 66 12.25 -28.89 11.04
N LEU A 67 12.37 -27.80 11.81
CA LEU A 67 13.66 -27.30 12.32
C LEU A 67 14.25 -28.24 13.36
N SER A 68 13.45 -28.63 14.36
CA SER A 68 13.87 -29.51 15.46
C SER A 68 14.29 -30.90 14.96
N ASP A 69 13.54 -31.50 14.02
CA ASP A 69 13.83 -32.82 13.45
C ASP A 69 15.13 -32.84 12.62
N ARG A 70 15.62 -31.68 12.14
CA ARG A 70 16.93 -31.55 11.45
C ARG A 70 18.11 -31.54 12.42
N GLY A 71 17.85 -31.29 13.70
CA GLY A 71 18.85 -31.29 14.77
C GLY A 71 19.58 -29.96 14.95
N PRO A 72 20.64 -29.94 15.78
CA PRO A 72 21.32 -28.71 16.17
C PRO A 72 21.88 -27.90 15.01
N ARG A 73 21.83 -26.56 15.14
CA ARG A 73 22.17 -25.58 14.10
C ARG A 73 23.33 -24.66 14.53
N PRO A 74 24.43 -25.16 15.14
CA PRO A 74 25.52 -24.29 15.57
C PRO A 74 26.17 -23.59 14.37
N TYR A 75 26.52 -22.33 14.56
CA TYR A 75 27.24 -21.53 13.58
C TYR A 75 28.44 -22.30 12.97
N LEU A 76 28.61 -22.20 11.64
CA LEU A 76 29.60 -22.92 10.81
C LEU A 76 29.40 -24.43 10.65
N SER A 77 28.27 -24.98 11.09
CA SER A 77 27.92 -26.37 10.75
C SER A 77 27.22 -26.46 9.39
N ASP A 78 27.38 -27.60 8.71
CA ASP A 78 26.64 -27.91 7.48
C ASP A 78 25.11 -27.77 7.67
N ASN A 79 24.60 -28.09 8.86
CA ASN A 79 23.18 -27.96 9.16
C ASN A 79 22.75 -26.49 9.28
N ASN A 80 23.55 -25.63 9.91
CA ASN A 80 23.30 -24.19 9.97
C ASN A 80 23.26 -23.57 8.57
N GLU A 81 24.21 -23.91 7.69
CA GLU A 81 24.17 -23.47 6.29
C GLU A 81 22.94 -24.00 5.54
N GLY A 82 22.57 -25.26 5.77
CA GLY A 82 21.37 -25.86 5.20
C GLY A 82 20.07 -25.22 5.68
N ILE A 83 20.00 -24.77 6.94
CA ILE A 83 18.87 -24.03 7.48
C ILE A 83 18.80 -22.62 6.89
N ARG A 84 19.93 -21.94 6.72
CA ARG A 84 19.97 -20.64 6.05
C ARG A 84 19.35 -20.72 4.66
N ASP A 85 19.81 -21.66 3.84
CA ASP A 85 19.29 -21.85 2.48
C ASP A 85 17.81 -22.26 2.47
N TRP A 86 17.40 -23.03 3.48
CA TRP A 86 15.99 -23.41 3.68
C TRP A 86 15.11 -22.21 4.03
N ILE A 87 15.54 -21.30 4.91
CA ILE A 87 14.83 -20.06 5.24
C ILE A 87 14.68 -19.17 4.00
N VAL A 88 15.77 -18.94 3.25
CA VAL A 88 15.76 -18.15 2.00
C VAL A 88 14.74 -18.69 1.00
N SER A 89 14.76 -20.01 0.77
CA SER A 89 13.79 -20.68 -0.09
C SER A 89 12.36 -20.52 0.42
N ARG A 90 12.16 -20.64 1.73
CA ARG A 90 10.85 -20.56 2.37
C ARG A 90 10.24 -19.17 2.24
N LEU A 91 11.00 -18.10 2.46
CA LEU A 91 10.53 -16.71 2.27
C LEU A 91 10.01 -16.47 0.85
N SER A 92 10.74 -16.95 -0.16
CA SER A 92 10.30 -16.86 -1.56
C SER A 92 9.00 -17.64 -1.81
N VAL A 93 8.89 -18.87 -1.31
CA VAL A 93 7.70 -19.72 -1.51
C VAL A 93 6.47 -19.13 -0.80
N LEU A 94 6.61 -18.67 0.44
CA LEU A 94 5.50 -18.18 1.25
C LEU A 94 4.88 -16.90 0.67
N SER A 95 5.71 -16.06 0.07
CA SER A 95 5.32 -14.77 -0.50
C SER A 95 4.97 -14.82 -1.99
N GLY A 96 5.01 -16.00 -2.62
CA GLY A 96 4.84 -16.11 -4.08
C GLY A 96 5.95 -15.38 -4.87
N GLY A 97 7.10 -15.13 -4.25
CA GLY A 97 8.21 -14.37 -4.82
C GLY A 97 8.20 -12.88 -4.51
N ALA A 98 7.25 -12.36 -3.73
CA ALA A 98 7.18 -10.94 -3.38
C ALA A 98 8.29 -10.50 -2.40
N ILE A 99 8.81 -11.41 -1.56
CA ILE A 99 9.92 -11.11 -0.65
C ILE A 99 11.25 -11.30 -1.36
N THR A 100 12.03 -10.23 -1.49
CA THR A 100 13.43 -10.27 -1.90
C THR A 100 14.29 -10.73 -0.73
N THR A 101 15.38 -11.46 -0.98
CA THR A 101 16.20 -12.05 0.10
C THR A 101 17.68 -11.82 -0.15
N GLU A 102 18.38 -11.43 0.92
CA GLU A 102 19.83 -11.25 0.93
C GLU A 102 20.45 -12.01 2.10
N VAL A 103 21.58 -12.65 1.85
CA VAL A 103 22.46 -13.20 2.88
C VAL A 103 23.62 -12.22 3.06
N VAL A 104 23.68 -11.58 4.22
CA VAL A 104 24.55 -10.42 4.47
C VAL A 104 25.55 -10.71 5.58
N GLY A 105 26.75 -10.12 5.43
CA GLY A 105 27.81 -10.18 6.41
C GLY A 105 28.59 -11.50 6.44
N ASP A 106 29.70 -11.51 7.20
CA ASP A 106 30.53 -12.69 7.41
C ASP A 106 29.79 -13.76 8.24
N ARG A 107 28.78 -13.35 9.03
CA ARG A 107 27.93 -14.27 9.80
C ARG A 107 26.80 -14.88 8.97
N GLN A 108 26.57 -14.39 7.75
CA GLN A 108 25.54 -14.90 6.86
C GLN A 108 24.12 -14.78 7.47
N SER A 109 23.85 -13.64 8.09
CA SER A 109 22.48 -13.29 8.52
C SER A 109 21.59 -13.11 7.30
N ILE A 110 20.29 -13.39 7.42
CA ILE A 110 19.34 -13.27 6.31
C ILE A 110 18.48 -12.03 6.53
N ILE A 111 18.27 -11.25 5.47
CA ILE A 111 17.26 -10.20 5.42
C ILE A 111 16.31 -10.55 4.27
N GLY A 112 15.04 -10.79 4.61
CA GLY A 112 13.96 -10.82 3.64
C GLY A 112 13.23 -9.47 3.64
N THR A 113 13.09 -8.83 2.49
CA THR A 113 12.36 -7.56 2.37
C THR A 113 11.07 -7.79 1.58
N LEU A 114 9.93 -7.51 2.23
CA LEU A 114 8.69 -7.25 1.53
C LEU A 114 8.64 -5.76 1.24
N HIS A 115 8.75 -5.38 -0.04
CA HIS A 115 8.82 -3.99 -0.43
C HIS A 115 7.49 -3.28 -0.28
N GLY A 116 7.53 -2.08 0.30
CA GLY A 116 6.39 -1.19 0.41
C GLY A 116 6.06 -0.46 -0.90
N THR A 117 4.98 0.31 -0.92
CA THR A 117 4.60 1.16 -2.07
C THR A 117 5.28 2.53 -2.06
N MET A 118 5.75 3.00 -0.91
CA MET A 118 6.42 4.29 -0.82
C MET A 118 7.82 4.23 -1.47
N GLU A 119 8.08 5.16 -2.38
CA GLU A 119 9.32 5.38 -3.12
C GLU A 119 10.31 6.34 -2.41
N THR A 120 9.91 7.02 -1.33
CA THR A 120 10.80 7.90 -0.52
C THR A 120 11.56 7.17 0.59
N PRO A 121 12.57 7.81 1.23
CA PRO A 121 13.19 7.26 2.44
C PRO A 121 12.16 7.20 3.58
N ALA A 122 11.40 6.12 3.65
CA ALA A 122 10.45 5.84 4.70
C ALA A 122 11.04 4.84 5.72
N PRO A 123 10.62 4.89 7.00
CA PRO A 123 11.07 3.92 7.98
C PRO A 123 10.53 2.53 7.66
N ALA A 124 11.29 1.49 7.99
CA ALA A 124 10.85 0.11 7.82
C ALA A 124 10.32 -0.50 9.12
N VAL A 125 9.39 -1.45 9.02
CA VAL A 125 9.05 -2.36 10.12
C VAL A 125 10.02 -3.51 10.10
N MET A 126 10.62 -3.84 11.24
CA MET A 126 11.64 -4.89 11.34
C MET A 126 11.21 -5.98 12.32
N ILE A 127 11.30 -7.22 11.87
CA ILE A 127 10.99 -8.43 12.65
C ILE A 127 12.24 -9.29 12.67
N GLY A 128 12.78 -9.58 13.85
CA GLY A 128 14.03 -10.29 14.06
C GLY A 128 13.87 -11.54 14.92
N CYS A 129 14.65 -12.57 14.60
CA CYS A 129 14.87 -13.78 15.39
C CYS A 129 16.26 -14.32 15.06
N HIS A 130 16.82 -15.24 15.85
CA HIS A 130 18.03 -15.96 15.45
C HIS A 130 17.72 -17.37 14.93
N TYR A 131 18.55 -17.88 14.03
CA TYR A 131 18.34 -19.20 13.43
C TYR A 131 19.39 -20.23 13.82
N ASP A 132 20.44 -19.86 14.54
CA ASP A 132 21.39 -20.83 15.10
C ASP A 132 20.83 -21.52 16.35
N SER A 133 21.61 -22.45 16.89
CA SER A 133 21.40 -23.04 18.22
C SER A 133 22.74 -23.52 18.78
N VAL A 134 22.85 -23.73 20.09
CA VAL A 134 24.03 -24.44 20.63
C VAL A 134 24.18 -25.86 20.08
N SER A 135 25.42 -26.36 20.06
CA SER A 135 25.81 -27.63 19.40
C SER A 135 25.06 -28.90 19.84
N VAL A 136 24.41 -28.90 20.99
CA VAL A 136 23.67 -30.05 21.55
C VAL A 136 22.15 -29.90 21.45
N SER A 137 21.66 -28.70 21.17
CA SER A 137 20.23 -28.37 21.22
C SER A 137 19.62 -28.43 19.81
N PRO A 138 18.57 -29.26 19.59
CA PRO A 138 17.76 -29.16 18.38
C PRO A 138 17.06 -27.81 18.23
N GLY A 139 16.95 -27.03 19.31
CA GLY A 139 16.57 -25.62 19.27
C GLY A 139 15.14 -25.40 18.81
N ALA A 140 14.17 -26.11 19.39
CA ALA A 140 12.76 -26.00 19.04
C ALA A 140 12.13 -24.73 19.63
N ASN A 141 12.37 -24.44 20.90
CA ASN A 141 12.01 -23.17 21.52
C ASN A 141 13.06 -22.10 21.20
N ASP A 142 14.35 -22.44 21.33
CA ASP A 142 15.50 -21.54 21.24
C ASP A 142 16.36 -21.78 19.96
N ASP A 143 16.18 -21.00 18.90
CA ASP A 143 15.05 -20.11 18.64
C ASP A 143 14.20 -20.57 17.45
N GLY A 144 13.92 -21.87 17.42
CA GLY A 144 13.01 -22.46 16.42
C GLY A 144 11.63 -21.80 16.43
N SER A 145 11.18 -21.31 17.60
CA SER A 145 9.91 -20.60 17.75
C SER A 145 9.96 -19.18 17.15
N GLY A 146 11.03 -18.40 17.35
CA GLY A 146 11.22 -17.11 16.69
C GLY A 146 11.36 -17.23 15.17
N VAL A 147 12.07 -18.26 14.67
CA VAL A 147 12.14 -18.56 13.23
C VAL A 147 10.76 -18.88 12.67
N ALA A 148 9.97 -19.69 13.36
CA ALA A 148 8.61 -20.04 12.96
C ALA A 148 7.69 -18.83 12.95
N ALA A 149 7.74 -18.01 14.01
CA ALA A 149 7.00 -16.76 14.13
C ALA A 149 7.32 -15.79 12.98
N THR A 150 8.59 -15.56 12.68
CA THR A 150 9.02 -14.63 11.63
C THR A 150 8.61 -15.13 10.24
N LEU A 151 8.73 -16.43 9.96
CA LEU A 151 8.24 -17.01 8.71
C LEU A 151 6.72 -16.96 8.59
N GLU A 152 5.99 -17.15 9.68
CA GLU A 152 4.53 -17.04 9.68
C GLU A 152 4.07 -15.60 9.45
N LEU A 153 4.74 -14.62 10.08
CA LEU A 153 4.49 -13.20 9.82
C LEU A 153 4.77 -12.87 8.35
N ALA A 154 5.84 -13.40 7.76
CA ALA A 154 6.11 -13.26 6.33
C ALA A 154 4.97 -13.82 5.46
N ARG A 155 4.42 -15.00 5.82
CA ARG A 155 3.28 -15.61 5.11
C ARG A 155 1.98 -14.81 5.26
N VAL A 156 1.73 -14.23 6.42
CA VAL A 156 0.51 -13.46 6.69
C VAL A 156 0.57 -12.09 6.01
N LEU A 157 1.67 -11.36 6.20
CA LEU A 157 1.83 -9.99 5.74
C LEU A 157 2.03 -9.90 4.23
N SER A 158 2.66 -10.89 3.59
CA SER A 158 2.83 -10.90 2.11
C SER A 158 1.53 -11.12 1.31
N LYS A 159 0.39 -11.29 1.97
CA LYS A 159 -0.93 -11.31 1.32
C LYS A 159 -1.40 -9.94 0.86
N HIS A 160 -0.81 -8.88 1.41
CA HIS A 160 -1.19 -7.49 1.19
C HIS A 160 0.03 -6.69 0.77
N GLN A 161 -0.20 -5.55 0.12
CA GLN A 161 0.84 -4.59 -0.23
C GLN A 161 0.80 -3.46 0.81
N TRP A 162 1.92 -3.20 1.48
CA TRP A 162 1.99 -2.23 2.58
C TRP A 162 2.65 -0.93 2.13
N PRO A 163 2.43 0.19 2.81
CA PRO A 163 3.13 1.42 2.48
C PRO A 163 4.61 1.39 2.82
N LEU A 164 4.98 0.74 3.92
CA LEU A 164 6.36 0.64 4.39
C LEU A 164 6.97 -0.72 4.07
N ASP A 165 8.29 -0.74 3.88
CA ASP A 165 9.07 -1.97 3.84
C ASP A 165 8.90 -2.77 5.14
N ILE A 166 8.75 -4.08 5.00
CA ILE A 166 8.77 -5.02 6.14
C ILE A 166 9.97 -5.95 6.00
N LEU A 167 10.89 -5.85 6.96
CA LEU A 167 12.13 -6.61 7.03
C LEU A 167 11.96 -7.84 7.93
N PHE A 168 12.14 -9.02 7.36
CA PHE A 168 12.17 -10.32 8.05
C PHE A 168 13.63 -10.76 8.21
N CYS A 169 14.17 -10.53 9.40
CA CYS A 169 15.58 -10.71 9.71
C CYS A 169 15.82 -11.99 10.51
N PHE A 170 16.78 -12.79 10.06
CA PHE A 170 17.22 -14.02 10.73
C PHE A 170 18.71 -13.91 11.03
N TRP A 171 19.04 -13.69 12.31
CA TRP A 171 20.41 -13.52 12.78
C TRP A 171 21.10 -14.87 12.95
N ASN A 172 22.37 -14.94 12.56
CA ASN A 172 23.20 -16.12 12.82
C ASN A 172 24.14 -15.85 14.00
N ALA A 173 24.64 -16.91 14.63
CA ALA A 173 25.64 -16.83 15.69
C ALA A 173 25.22 -15.93 16.88
N GLU A 174 23.94 -15.92 17.22
CA GLU A 174 23.43 -15.28 18.45
C GLU A 174 24.09 -15.95 19.67
N GLU A 175 24.14 -17.28 19.66
CA GLU A 175 24.58 -18.15 20.77
C GLU A 175 26.07 -18.01 21.11
N LEU A 176 26.81 -17.30 20.24
CA LEU A 176 28.22 -16.97 20.40
C LEU A 176 28.44 -15.52 20.88
N GLY A 177 27.37 -14.84 21.29
CA GLY A 177 27.37 -13.48 21.80
C GLY A 177 26.92 -12.45 20.78
N LEU A 178 25.74 -12.64 20.20
CA LEU A 178 25.04 -11.70 19.30
C LEU A 178 25.87 -11.34 18.06
N LEU A 179 26.64 -12.29 17.51
CA LEU A 179 27.63 -11.95 16.48
C LEU A 179 26.99 -11.53 15.17
N GLY A 180 25.87 -12.14 14.77
CA GLY A 180 25.15 -11.79 13.54
C GLY A 180 24.48 -10.43 13.63
N SER A 181 23.62 -10.22 14.62
CA SER A 181 22.98 -8.91 14.83
C SER A 181 24.00 -7.81 15.15
N GLY A 182 25.09 -8.14 15.85
CA GLY A 182 26.19 -7.22 16.17
C GLY A 182 27.01 -6.80 14.95
N GLU A 183 27.08 -7.64 13.92
CA GLU A 183 27.63 -7.29 12.61
C GLU A 183 26.66 -6.41 11.81
N MET A 184 25.36 -6.72 11.88
CA MET A 184 24.34 -6.09 11.04
C MET A 184 23.87 -4.72 11.54
N ALA A 185 23.76 -4.50 12.86
CA ALA A 185 23.27 -3.23 13.39
C ALA A 185 24.14 -2.01 12.95
N PRO A 186 25.49 -2.09 12.91
CA PRO A 186 26.32 -1.05 12.30
C PRO A 186 26.09 -0.86 10.81
N VAL A 187 25.80 -1.93 10.05
CA VAL A 187 25.51 -1.84 8.60
C VAL A 187 24.21 -1.08 8.37
N PHE A 188 23.16 -1.34 9.15
CA PHE A 188 21.91 -0.58 9.10
C PHE A 188 22.17 0.90 9.39
N LEU A 189 23.02 1.21 10.38
CA LEU A 189 23.36 2.58 10.74
C LEU A 189 24.16 3.29 9.64
N GLU A 190 25.13 2.62 9.03
CA GLU A 190 25.92 3.17 7.92
C GLU A 190 25.07 3.41 6.67
N LYS A 191 24.06 2.57 6.44
CA LYS A 191 23.09 2.73 5.35
C LYS A 191 21.94 3.68 5.67
N GLU A 192 21.93 4.27 6.87
CA GLU A 192 20.87 5.18 7.32
C GLU A 192 19.46 4.55 7.21
N VAL A 193 19.35 3.25 7.50
CA VAL A 193 18.06 2.54 7.50
C VAL A 193 17.27 3.00 8.71
N ASP A 194 16.19 3.75 8.48
CA ASP A 194 15.26 4.14 9.54
C ASP A 194 14.30 2.99 9.87
N ILE A 195 13.97 2.83 11.15
CA ILE A 195 13.17 1.71 11.65
C ILE A 195 12.01 2.25 12.47
N LEU A 196 10.78 2.05 11.98
CA LEU A 196 9.55 2.45 12.65
C LEU A 196 9.33 1.66 13.94
N VAL A 197 9.66 0.37 13.92
CA VAL A 197 9.70 -0.52 15.09
C VAL A 197 10.51 -1.77 14.78
N HIS A 198 11.32 -2.21 15.72
CA HIS A 198 11.99 -3.51 15.69
C HIS A 198 11.36 -4.46 16.71
N PHE A 199 10.65 -5.48 16.22
CA PHE A 199 10.18 -6.63 17.00
C PHE A 199 11.23 -7.73 16.98
N ASN A 200 11.86 -8.02 18.10
CA ASN A 200 12.69 -9.21 18.27
C ASN A 200 11.88 -10.28 18.98
N ILE A 201 11.82 -11.48 18.41
CA ILE A 201 11.08 -12.61 18.95
C ILE A 201 12.09 -13.70 19.27
N ASP A 202 12.14 -14.11 20.53
CA ASP A 202 13.08 -15.13 21.01
C ASP A 202 12.42 -15.93 22.15
N MET A 203 12.16 -17.21 21.86
CA MET A 203 11.45 -18.18 22.71
C MET A 203 9.98 -17.80 23.04
N LEU A 204 9.03 -18.64 22.62
CA LEU A 204 7.59 -18.39 22.75
C LEU A 204 6.75 -19.60 23.21
N LEU A 205 7.36 -20.68 23.72
CA LEU A 205 6.65 -21.93 23.99
C LEU A 205 6.39 -22.23 25.48
N VAL A 206 7.13 -21.66 26.43
CA VAL A 206 7.04 -21.97 27.86
C VAL A 206 6.49 -20.79 28.65
N GLU A 207 5.29 -20.95 29.19
CA GLU A 207 4.66 -19.94 30.06
C GLU A 207 4.98 -20.17 31.54
N ASN A 208 5.14 -19.10 32.32
CA ASN A 208 5.08 -19.21 33.77
C ASN A 208 3.62 -19.30 34.23
N ARG A 209 3.14 -20.52 34.50
CA ARG A 209 1.74 -20.77 34.89
C ARG A 209 1.31 -20.18 36.24
N ASN A 210 2.25 -19.69 37.05
CA ASN A 210 1.93 -19.08 38.34
C ASN A 210 1.55 -17.59 38.22
N LEU A 211 1.87 -16.96 37.09
CA LEU A 211 1.45 -15.58 36.83
C LEU A 211 -0.06 -15.49 36.52
N PRO A 212 -0.65 -14.29 36.44
CA PRO A 212 -1.95 -14.09 35.81
C PRO A 212 -1.96 -14.50 34.32
N PRO A 213 -3.12 -14.87 33.74
CA PRO A 213 -3.23 -15.18 32.31
C PRO A 213 -2.76 -14.07 31.38
N ASP A 214 -2.81 -12.81 31.81
CA ASP A 214 -2.37 -11.62 31.09
C ASP A 214 -0.90 -11.28 31.24
N GLU A 215 -0.13 -12.18 31.84
CA GLU A 215 1.32 -12.06 32.03
C GLU A 215 2.06 -13.31 31.52
N ARG A 216 1.50 -14.00 30.53
CA ARG A 216 2.04 -15.27 30.01
C ARG A 216 3.16 -15.08 28.99
N VAL A 217 3.19 -13.94 28.32
CA VAL A 217 4.32 -13.51 27.47
C VAL A 217 4.67 -12.07 27.85
N TRP A 218 5.96 -11.81 27.94
CA TRP A 218 6.48 -10.47 28.22
C TRP A 218 6.80 -9.76 26.91
N VAL A 219 6.40 -8.49 26.85
CA VAL A 219 6.65 -7.58 25.74
C VAL A 219 7.55 -6.48 26.29
N MET A 220 8.85 -6.76 26.29
CA MET A 220 9.86 -5.87 26.83
C MET A 220 10.10 -4.70 25.87
N TYR A 221 10.22 -3.48 26.38
CA TYR A 221 10.43 -2.31 25.53
C TYR A 221 11.53 -1.38 26.06
N ASN A 222 12.30 -0.81 25.13
CA ASN A 222 13.32 0.17 25.48
C ASN A 222 12.68 1.48 25.95
N SER A 223 13.24 2.05 27.02
CA SER A 223 12.76 3.28 27.66
C SER A 223 13.89 3.93 28.46
N GLY A 224 13.79 5.21 28.84
CA GLY A 224 14.88 5.88 29.55
C GLY A 224 14.70 7.39 29.67
N GLY A 225 15.74 8.08 30.11
CA GLY A 225 15.71 9.55 30.17
C GLY A 225 15.52 10.13 28.76
N GLY A 226 14.38 10.79 28.53
CA GLY A 226 14.06 11.44 27.25
C GLY A 226 13.32 10.55 26.24
N THR A 227 12.91 9.33 26.60
CA THR A 227 12.02 8.52 25.73
C THR A 227 10.57 8.96 25.87
N LEU A 228 9.86 9.01 24.76
CA LEU A 228 8.43 9.32 24.70
C LEU A 228 7.60 8.04 24.81
N PHE A 229 6.30 8.17 25.12
CA PHE A 229 5.38 7.02 25.10
C PHE A 229 5.31 6.39 23.70
N GLN A 230 5.37 7.24 22.69
CA GLN A 230 5.40 6.98 21.25
C GLN A 230 6.61 6.17 20.77
N ASP A 231 7.67 6.06 21.58
CA ASP A 231 8.79 5.18 21.27
C ASP A 231 8.32 3.71 21.41
N ALA A 232 8.97 2.86 22.20
CA ALA A 232 8.59 1.44 22.25
C ALA A 232 7.44 1.09 23.20
N GLN A 233 7.06 2.00 24.10
CA GLN A 233 5.97 1.72 25.03
C GLN A 233 4.62 1.63 24.30
N TYR A 234 4.37 2.51 23.34
CA TYR A 234 3.17 2.48 22.51
C TYR A 234 2.99 1.12 21.84
N TRP A 235 4.02 0.62 21.16
CA TRP A 235 3.98 -0.68 20.49
C TRP A 235 3.74 -1.84 21.46
N ALA A 236 4.36 -1.82 22.64
CA ALA A 236 4.13 -2.85 23.65
C ALA A 236 2.68 -2.85 24.17
N GLU A 237 2.13 -1.67 24.47
CA GLU A 237 0.74 -1.53 24.91
C GLU A 237 -0.26 -1.84 23.78
N LEU A 238 0.07 -1.54 22.53
CA LEU A 238 -0.72 -1.89 21.35
C LEU A 238 -0.81 -3.41 21.19
N LEU A 239 0.31 -4.13 21.32
CA LEU A 239 0.31 -5.59 21.30
C LEU A 239 -0.61 -6.17 22.39
N ARG A 240 -0.54 -5.62 23.62
CA ARG A 240 -1.46 -6.00 24.70
C ARG A 240 -2.92 -5.71 24.34
N ALA A 241 -3.22 -4.50 23.88
CA ALA A 241 -4.57 -4.08 23.54
C ALA A 241 -5.18 -4.98 22.45
N LEU A 242 -4.43 -5.32 21.40
CA LEU A 242 -4.92 -6.21 20.34
C LEU A 242 -5.03 -7.66 20.82
N SER A 243 -4.09 -8.13 21.65
CA SER A 243 -4.22 -9.43 22.33
C SER A 243 -5.47 -9.49 23.22
N PHE A 244 -5.88 -8.38 23.84
CA PHE A 244 -7.09 -8.27 24.65
C PHE A 244 -8.35 -8.18 23.78
N ASN A 245 -8.33 -7.31 22.76
CA ASN A 245 -9.49 -6.98 21.95
C ASN A 245 -9.92 -8.13 21.03
N PHE A 246 -8.97 -8.93 20.54
CA PHE A 246 -9.21 -10.05 19.62
C PHE A 246 -8.98 -11.43 20.24
N GLY A 247 -8.25 -11.49 21.36
CA GLY A 247 -7.72 -12.73 21.92
C GLY A 247 -8.01 -12.92 23.40
N GLN A 248 -7.04 -13.53 24.09
CA GLN A 248 -7.15 -13.94 25.48
C GLN A 248 -6.46 -12.98 26.46
N ASN A 249 -5.95 -11.84 25.97
CA ASN A 249 -5.12 -10.91 26.73
C ASN A 249 -3.97 -11.65 27.43
N ILE A 250 -2.94 -12.07 26.70
CA ILE A 250 -1.84 -12.89 27.25
C ILE A 250 -0.50 -12.15 27.36
N LEU A 251 -0.44 -10.94 26.78
CA LEU A 251 0.77 -10.15 26.64
C LEU A 251 0.86 -9.08 27.74
N SER A 252 2.02 -8.99 28.38
CA SER A 252 2.31 -8.00 29.41
C SER A 252 3.48 -7.10 29.01
N PRO A 253 3.25 -5.78 28.84
CA PRO A 253 4.30 -4.80 28.62
C PRO A 253 5.23 -4.72 29.83
N VAL A 254 6.53 -4.90 29.59
CA VAL A 254 7.56 -4.87 30.64
C VAL A 254 8.62 -3.83 30.27
N GLN A 255 8.85 -2.88 31.17
CA GLN A 255 9.94 -1.93 30.96
C GLN A 255 11.29 -2.66 30.95
N HIS A 256 12.17 -2.39 29.98
CA HIS A 256 13.48 -3.08 29.89
C HIS A 256 14.29 -3.07 31.19
N SER A 257 14.24 -1.98 31.98
CA SER A 257 14.96 -1.85 33.26
C SER A 257 14.48 -2.83 34.34
N SER A 258 13.28 -3.40 34.16
CA SER A 258 12.70 -4.41 35.03
C SER A 258 13.06 -5.84 34.58
N PHE A 259 13.72 -5.99 33.44
CA PHE A 259 14.11 -7.27 32.86
C PHE A 259 15.63 -7.44 32.83
N LEU A 260 16.14 -8.31 33.71
CA LEU A 260 17.58 -8.50 33.93
C LEU A 260 18.33 -9.01 32.67
N TYR A 261 17.64 -9.70 31.77
CA TYR A 261 18.22 -10.32 30.57
C TYR A 261 18.00 -9.48 29.31
N TRP A 262 17.72 -8.17 29.44
CA TRP A 262 17.55 -7.27 28.29
C TRP A 262 18.74 -7.27 27.30
N ALA A 263 19.94 -7.64 27.74
CA ALA A 263 21.12 -7.67 26.88
C ALA A 263 21.43 -9.05 26.25
N TYR A 264 20.50 -10.01 26.33
CA TYR A 264 20.75 -11.43 26.03
C TYR A 264 20.19 -11.91 24.68
N SER A 265 19.67 -11.03 23.83
CA SER A 265 19.19 -11.41 22.49
C SER A 265 19.44 -10.26 21.50
N ASP A 266 19.21 -10.52 20.21
CA ASP A 266 19.71 -9.71 19.10
C ASP A 266 19.24 -8.26 19.05
N HIS A 267 18.06 -7.96 19.58
CA HIS A 267 17.58 -6.58 19.75
C HIS A 267 18.59 -5.68 20.45
N TYR A 268 19.39 -6.23 21.37
CA TYR A 268 20.37 -5.45 22.12
C TYR A 268 21.47 -4.87 21.23
N SER A 269 21.83 -5.54 20.14
CA SER A 269 22.80 -5.05 19.14
C SER A 269 22.35 -3.75 18.49
N PHE A 270 21.03 -3.57 18.30
CA PHE A 270 20.43 -2.35 17.80
C PHE A 270 20.24 -1.32 18.93
N ALA A 271 19.74 -1.75 20.10
CA ALA A 271 19.47 -0.87 21.24
C ALA A 271 20.72 -0.09 21.69
N ARG A 272 21.88 -0.75 21.72
CA ARG A 272 23.16 -0.11 22.10
C ARG A 272 23.67 0.93 21.11
N LEU A 273 23.16 0.94 19.88
CA LEU A 273 23.47 1.95 18.86
C LEU A 273 22.44 3.09 18.83
N GLY A 274 21.41 3.04 19.69
CA GLY A 274 20.42 4.11 19.82
C GLY A 274 19.15 3.91 19.00
N TYR A 275 18.98 2.76 18.33
CA TYR A 275 17.72 2.43 17.66
C TYR A 275 16.56 2.39 18.66
N LYS A 276 15.46 3.00 18.25
CA LYS A 276 14.16 2.99 18.91
C LYS A 276 13.12 3.30 17.83
N PRO A 277 11.91 2.72 17.89
CA PRO A 277 11.38 1.80 18.90
C PRO A 277 11.93 0.35 18.83
N ILE A 278 12.24 -0.27 19.98
CA ILE A 278 12.60 -1.69 20.08
C ILE A 278 11.68 -2.41 21.07
N VAL A 279 11.06 -3.50 20.59
CA VAL A 279 10.20 -4.39 21.36
C VAL A 279 10.79 -5.80 21.33
N PHE A 280 11.14 -6.34 22.48
CA PHE A 280 11.59 -7.71 22.64
C PHE A 280 10.45 -8.56 23.23
N ILE A 281 10.00 -9.57 22.50
CA ILE A 281 8.90 -10.45 22.87
C ILE A 281 9.50 -11.80 23.26
N SER A 282 9.24 -12.22 24.51
CA SER A 282 9.70 -13.51 25.01
C SER A 282 8.70 -14.08 26.01
N GLU A 283 8.68 -15.40 26.09
CA GLU A 283 7.86 -16.14 27.04
C GLU A 283 8.15 -15.77 28.52
N SER A 284 7.16 -15.88 29.40
CA SER A 284 7.40 -15.60 30.83
C SER A 284 8.01 -16.77 31.60
N GLY A 285 8.10 -17.95 30.97
CA GLY A 285 8.54 -19.21 31.56
C GLY A 285 10.04 -19.50 31.48
N LEU A 286 10.88 -18.49 31.28
CA LEU A 286 12.34 -18.64 31.17
C LEU A 286 12.97 -19.48 32.30
N TYR A 287 12.45 -19.37 33.53
CA TYR A 287 12.96 -20.13 34.68
C TYR A 287 12.35 -21.55 34.79
N GLU A 288 11.26 -21.80 34.08
CA GLU A 288 10.56 -23.06 33.99
C GLU A 288 11.04 -23.91 32.80
N ASP A 289 11.67 -23.30 31.79
CA ASP A 289 12.24 -24.01 30.64
C ASP A 289 13.50 -24.79 31.03
N THR A 290 13.31 -26.07 31.35
CA THR A 290 14.41 -26.99 31.64
C THR A 290 15.12 -27.52 30.39
N ALA A 291 14.61 -27.22 29.19
CA ALA A 291 15.11 -27.73 27.93
C ALA A 291 16.10 -26.76 27.25
N TYR A 292 16.06 -25.47 27.58
CA TYR A 292 16.98 -24.44 27.12
C TYR A 292 18.45 -24.94 27.07
N HIS A 293 19.08 -24.81 25.89
CA HIS A 293 20.45 -25.26 25.61
C HIS A 293 20.75 -26.74 25.85
N THR A 294 19.73 -27.60 25.86
CA THR A 294 19.89 -29.04 26.05
C THR A 294 19.37 -29.85 24.87
N SER A 295 19.69 -31.14 24.84
CA SER A 295 19.14 -32.06 23.83
C SER A 295 17.63 -32.29 23.93
N ASP A 296 16.99 -31.84 25.02
CA ASP A 296 15.56 -32.01 25.27
C ASP A 296 14.73 -30.87 24.67
N ASP A 297 15.38 -29.85 24.09
CA ASP A 297 14.75 -28.76 23.32
C ASP A 297 14.28 -29.28 21.96
N THR A 298 13.20 -30.05 22.02
CA THR A 298 12.61 -30.81 20.94
C THR A 298 11.15 -30.42 20.81
N TRP A 299 10.63 -30.38 19.58
CA TRP A 299 9.27 -29.90 19.32
C TRP A 299 8.17 -30.64 20.11
N ASP A 300 8.40 -31.89 20.52
CA ASP A 300 7.46 -32.70 21.29
C ASP A 300 7.62 -32.55 22.82
N ASN A 301 8.39 -31.55 23.28
CA ASN A 301 8.53 -31.26 24.70
C ASN A 301 7.17 -30.92 25.33
N ARG A 302 6.85 -31.63 26.42
CA ARG A 302 5.58 -31.52 27.15
C ARG A 302 5.32 -30.17 27.81
N LEU A 303 6.33 -29.31 27.94
CA LEU A 303 6.19 -27.97 28.48
C LEU A 303 5.67 -26.96 27.44
N TYR A 304 5.84 -27.26 26.15
CA TYR A 304 5.55 -26.33 25.06
C TYR A 304 4.06 -26.11 24.84
N ASN A 305 3.70 -24.84 24.71
CA ASN A 305 2.36 -24.34 24.48
C ASN A 305 2.31 -23.55 23.17
N TYR A 306 2.04 -24.25 22.07
CA TYR A 306 1.91 -23.63 20.75
C TYR A 306 0.71 -22.69 20.59
N THR A 307 -0.24 -22.70 21.54
CA THR A 307 -1.30 -21.68 21.56
C THR A 307 -0.76 -20.35 22.08
N LEU A 308 0.19 -20.39 23.02
CA LEU A 308 0.89 -19.20 23.52
C LEU A 308 1.59 -18.49 22.35
N GLU A 309 2.44 -19.21 21.63
CA GLU A 309 3.14 -18.72 20.45
C GLU A 309 2.17 -18.16 19.41
N ALA A 310 1.18 -18.96 18.96
CA ALA A 310 0.25 -18.52 17.92
C ALA A 310 -0.48 -17.22 18.29
N ARG A 311 -0.90 -17.06 19.55
CA ARG A 311 -1.61 -15.86 20.02
C ARG A 311 -0.69 -14.64 20.12
N SER A 312 0.58 -14.83 20.48
CA SER A 312 1.59 -13.77 20.48
C SER A 312 1.90 -13.32 19.05
N VAL A 313 2.12 -14.25 18.13
CA VAL A 313 2.38 -13.96 16.71
C VAL A 313 1.17 -13.28 16.06
N SER A 314 -0.06 -13.70 16.37
CA SER A 314 -1.29 -13.01 15.94
C SER A 314 -1.32 -11.55 16.37
N ALA A 315 -0.90 -11.23 17.60
CA ALA A 315 -0.89 -9.85 18.09
C ALA A 315 0.15 -8.99 17.33
N VAL A 316 1.32 -9.54 17.02
CA VAL A 316 2.35 -8.85 16.20
C VAL A 316 1.82 -8.57 14.79
N ALA A 317 1.22 -9.58 14.13
CA ALA A 317 0.60 -9.40 12.81
C ALA A 317 -0.48 -8.31 12.83
N ALA A 318 -1.33 -8.32 13.87
CA ALA A 318 -2.39 -7.36 14.04
C ALA A 318 -1.87 -5.94 14.30
N ALA A 319 -0.80 -5.77 15.09
CA ALA A 319 -0.23 -4.45 15.39
C ALA A 319 0.41 -3.81 14.15
N ILE A 320 1.13 -4.61 13.35
CA ILE A 320 1.70 -4.15 12.09
C ILE A 320 0.58 -3.75 11.14
N ALA A 321 -0.43 -4.61 10.94
CA ALA A 321 -1.56 -4.29 10.08
C ALA A 321 -2.36 -3.07 10.58
N PHE A 322 -2.58 -2.96 11.89
CA PHE A 322 -3.29 -1.83 12.52
C PHE A 322 -2.62 -0.49 12.28
N VAL A 323 -1.29 -0.44 12.30
CA VAL A 323 -0.58 0.79 11.98
C VAL A 323 -0.59 0.97 10.47
N LEU A 324 -0.06 0.02 9.70
CA LEU A 324 0.19 0.20 8.27
C LEU A 324 -1.05 0.30 7.37
N SER A 325 -2.25 -0.09 7.82
CA SER A 325 -3.49 -0.04 7.02
C SER A 325 -4.40 1.16 7.32
N ARG A 326 -3.97 2.08 8.19
CA ARG A 326 -4.77 3.29 8.49
C ARG A 326 -4.96 4.14 7.23
N VAL A 327 -5.93 5.05 7.22
CA VAL A 327 -6.07 6.01 6.11
C VAL A 327 -5.23 7.27 6.36
N PRO A 328 -4.41 7.71 5.40
CA PRO A 328 -3.79 9.03 5.49
C PRO A 328 -4.83 10.14 5.62
N ASP A 329 -4.47 11.18 6.38
CA ASP A 329 -5.31 12.35 6.62
C ASP A 329 -6.68 12.07 7.25
N GLN A 330 -6.79 10.97 7.99
CA GLN A 330 -7.96 10.65 8.78
C GLN A 330 -7.54 10.29 10.21
N PRO A 331 -8.41 10.51 11.21
CA PRO A 331 -8.15 10.03 12.56
C PRO A 331 -8.08 8.49 12.58
N THR A 332 -7.44 7.94 13.62
CA THR A 332 -7.43 6.50 13.85
C THR A 332 -8.87 6.02 14.07
N ARG A 333 -9.29 5.01 13.29
CA ARG A 333 -10.60 4.38 13.40
C ARG A 333 -10.49 2.89 13.68
N GLU A 334 -11.33 2.39 14.59
CA GLU A 334 -11.43 0.96 14.92
C GLU A 334 -12.89 0.53 15.00
N ARG A 335 -13.22 -0.68 14.53
CA ARG A 335 -14.57 -1.23 14.61
C ARG A 335 -14.61 -2.62 15.23
N TYR A 336 -15.62 -2.81 16.07
CA TYR A 336 -15.83 -4.07 16.77
C TYR A 336 -17.27 -4.50 16.66
N HIS A 337 -17.47 -5.71 16.14
CA HIS A 337 -18.73 -6.43 16.25
C HIS A 337 -18.64 -7.43 17.42
N VAL A 338 -19.52 -7.30 18.41
CA VAL A 338 -19.52 -8.12 19.63
C VAL A 338 -20.94 -8.40 20.11
N THR A 339 -21.17 -9.61 20.65
CA THR A 339 -22.47 -9.94 21.26
C THR A 339 -22.38 -9.87 22.78
N LEU A 340 -23.23 -9.04 23.39
CA LEU A 340 -23.41 -8.90 24.82
C LEU A 340 -24.47 -9.88 25.33
N GLY A 341 -24.15 -10.62 26.40
CA GLY A 341 -25.10 -11.51 27.08
C GLY A 341 -25.93 -10.79 28.15
N PRO A 342 -26.97 -11.45 28.72
CA PRO A 342 -27.78 -10.90 29.81
C PRO A 342 -26.95 -10.47 31.02
N GLY A 343 -27.04 -9.20 31.42
CA GLY A 343 -26.23 -8.60 32.50
C GLY A 343 -24.71 -8.66 32.25
N GLY A 344 -24.30 -8.87 31.00
CA GLY A 344 -22.91 -8.93 30.60
C GLY A 344 -22.29 -7.55 30.41
N SER A 345 -20.97 -7.51 30.40
CA SER A 345 -20.19 -6.37 29.95
C SER A 345 -19.18 -6.78 28.89
N VAL A 346 -18.91 -5.86 27.97
CA VAL A 346 -17.83 -5.98 26.99
C VAL A 346 -16.81 -4.90 27.28
N LYS A 347 -15.54 -5.24 27.12
CA LYS A 347 -14.43 -4.30 27.28
C LYS A 347 -13.63 -4.19 25.99
N LYS A 348 -13.10 -2.99 25.72
CA LYS A 348 -12.15 -2.73 24.64
C LYS A 348 -11.04 -1.81 25.12
N MET A 349 -9.81 -2.15 24.77
CA MET A 349 -8.64 -1.33 25.05
C MET A 349 -8.33 -0.43 23.86
N ILE A 350 -8.01 0.83 24.14
CA ILE A 350 -7.61 1.85 23.18
C ILE A 350 -6.25 2.38 23.64
N VAL A 351 -5.29 2.52 22.72
CA VAL A 351 -3.96 3.06 23.03
C VAL A 351 -3.83 4.42 22.39
N SER A 352 -3.83 5.48 23.21
CA SER A 352 -3.71 6.85 22.76
C SER A 352 -2.28 7.36 22.86
N THR A 353 -1.75 7.93 21.78
CA THR A 353 -0.42 8.53 21.76
C THR A 353 -0.43 10.05 21.94
N MET A 354 -1.60 10.69 21.99
CA MET A 354 -1.69 12.12 22.26
C MET A 354 -2.97 12.47 23.05
N PRO A 355 -3.02 13.62 23.74
CA PRO A 355 -4.29 14.15 24.22
C PRO A 355 -5.24 14.38 23.06
N THR A 356 -6.43 13.78 23.10
CA THR A 356 -7.37 13.76 21.96
C THR A 356 -8.82 13.69 22.42
N SER A 357 -9.75 13.79 21.47
CA SER A 357 -11.16 13.48 21.69
C SER A 357 -11.47 12.12 21.09
N LEU A 358 -12.07 11.24 21.88
CA LEU A 358 -12.63 9.98 21.42
C LEU A 358 -14.07 10.22 20.98
N LEU A 359 -14.35 9.99 19.69
CA LEU A 359 -15.69 9.86 19.16
C LEU A 359 -16.09 8.38 19.22
N LEU A 360 -17.11 8.06 19.99
CA LEU A 360 -17.62 6.71 20.18
C LEU A 360 -18.98 6.60 19.49
N THR A 361 -19.08 5.75 18.47
CA THR A 361 -20.35 5.43 17.81
C THR A 361 -20.74 3.99 18.13
N ILE A 362 -21.97 3.79 18.62
CA ILE A 362 -22.47 2.47 18.99
C ILE A 362 -23.84 2.24 18.36
N ARG A 363 -24.01 1.03 17.84
CA ARG A 363 -25.29 0.49 17.40
C ARG A 363 -25.56 -0.81 18.15
N ALA A 364 -26.76 -0.95 18.70
CA ALA A 364 -27.20 -2.15 19.42
C ALA A 364 -28.41 -2.79 18.75
N VAL A 365 -28.43 -4.13 18.65
CA VAL A 365 -29.54 -4.90 18.10
C VAL A 365 -29.84 -6.11 19.00
N PRO A 366 -31.04 -6.21 19.62
CA PRO A 366 -32.14 -5.23 19.61
C PRO A 366 -31.83 -3.98 20.46
N ASP A 367 -32.71 -2.99 20.38
CA ASP A 367 -32.67 -1.77 21.19
C ASP A 367 -32.67 -2.09 22.70
N VAL A 368 -31.68 -1.54 23.43
CA VAL A 368 -31.46 -1.76 24.88
C VAL A 368 -30.88 -0.52 25.57
N THR A 369 -30.91 -0.49 26.90
CA THR A 369 -30.18 0.55 27.66
C THR A 369 -28.78 0.03 27.99
N LEU A 370 -27.76 0.82 27.67
CA LEU A 370 -26.36 0.52 27.92
C LEU A 370 -25.71 1.65 28.72
N SER A 371 -24.74 1.29 29.55
CA SER A 371 -23.86 2.25 30.23
C SER A 371 -22.42 2.12 29.72
N PHE A 372 -21.75 3.26 29.61
CA PHE A 372 -20.41 3.36 29.05
C PHE A 372 -19.50 4.07 30.02
N SER A 373 -18.38 3.42 30.34
CA SER A 373 -17.31 4.05 31.09
C SER A 373 -15.99 3.89 30.37
N LEU A 374 -15.16 4.93 30.45
CA LEU A 374 -13.81 4.93 29.93
C LEU A 374 -12.86 5.10 31.11
N GLU A 375 -12.06 4.08 31.37
CA GLU A 375 -11.01 4.13 32.38
C GLU A 375 -9.67 4.38 31.70
N GLY A 376 -8.94 5.41 32.12
CA GLY A 376 -7.64 5.76 31.57
C GLY A 376 -6.60 6.04 32.67
N PRO A 377 -5.42 6.56 32.31
CA PRO A 377 -4.33 6.81 33.25
C PRO A 377 -4.75 7.74 34.41
N GLY A 378 -5.05 7.15 35.57
CA GLY A 378 -5.39 7.85 36.81
C GLY A 378 -6.81 8.41 36.89
N LEU A 379 -7.69 8.14 35.92
CA LEU A 379 -9.04 8.70 35.84
C LEU A 379 -10.06 7.68 35.30
N THR A 380 -11.27 7.70 35.85
CA THR A 380 -12.43 6.98 35.32
C THR A 380 -13.49 8.00 34.91
N TYR A 381 -13.91 7.94 33.65
CA TYR A 381 -14.96 8.78 33.08
C TYR A 381 -16.22 7.94 32.89
N LEU A 382 -17.34 8.38 33.47
CA LEU A 382 -18.64 7.92 33.01
C LEU A 382 -18.97 8.71 31.75
N LEU A 383 -18.98 8.05 30.59
CA LEU A 383 -19.21 8.71 29.31
C LEU A 383 -20.68 9.07 29.17
N ALA A 384 -21.53 8.05 29.32
CA ALA A 384 -22.98 8.19 29.25
C ALA A 384 -23.67 6.94 29.82
N THR A 385 -24.95 7.10 30.16
CA THR A 385 -25.92 6.02 30.29
C THR A 385 -27.04 6.36 29.33
N GLU A 386 -27.22 5.57 28.27
CA GLU A 386 -28.17 5.89 27.21
C GLU A 386 -29.15 4.76 26.94
N SER A 387 -30.43 5.11 26.81
CA SER A 387 -31.47 4.20 26.34
C SER A 387 -31.51 4.22 24.83
N TYR A 388 -30.99 3.17 24.19
CA TYR A 388 -31.04 3.03 22.73
C TYR A 388 -32.44 2.58 22.35
N THR A 389 -33.12 3.39 21.56
CA THR A 389 -34.51 3.15 21.15
C THR A 389 -34.71 3.14 19.64
N THR A 390 -33.75 3.68 18.86
CA THR A 390 -33.57 3.47 17.41
C THR A 390 -32.25 4.12 16.94
N GLY A 391 -31.39 3.40 16.21
CA GLY A 391 -30.29 3.97 15.42
C GLY A 391 -28.91 4.01 16.11
N ASP A 392 -27.97 4.67 15.44
CA ASP A 392 -26.59 4.85 15.93
C ASP A 392 -26.55 6.00 16.94
N THR A 393 -25.90 5.79 18.08
CA THR A 393 -25.60 6.86 19.03
C THR A 393 -24.14 7.22 18.92
N THR A 394 -23.86 8.52 18.89
CA THR A 394 -22.51 9.05 18.96
C THR A 394 -22.34 9.85 20.24
N CYS A 395 -21.32 9.52 21.04
CA CYS A 395 -20.89 10.32 22.17
C CYS A 395 -19.41 10.69 22.04
N MET A 396 -19.02 11.80 22.66
CA MET A 396 -17.65 12.30 22.61
C MET A 396 -17.07 12.37 24.02
N CYS A 397 -15.86 11.85 24.19
CA CYS A 397 -15.09 11.94 25.43
C CYS A 397 -13.75 12.60 25.16
N HIS A 398 -13.20 13.28 26.17
CA HIS A 398 -11.83 13.75 26.11
C HIS A 398 -10.87 12.76 26.77
N MET A 399 -9.83 12.35 26.05
CA MET A 399 -8.69 11.58 26.54
C MET A 399 -7.52 12.55 26.78
N PRO A 400 -7.33 13.10 28.00
CA PRO A 400 -6.43 14.22 28.23
C PRO A 400 -4.94 13.86 28.29
N SER A 401 -4.60 12.57 28.22
CA SER A 401 -3.24 12.08 28.40
C SER A 401 -2.93 10.93 27.46
N VAL A 402 -1.67 10.77 27.12
CA VAL A 402 -1.17 9.57 26.45
C VAL A 402 -1.32 8.35 27.36
N GLY A 403 -1.55 7.17 26.79
CA GLY A 403 -1.63 5.92 27.52
C GLY A 403 -2.78 5.02 27.09
N VAL A 404 -3.06 4.05 27.94
CA VAL A 404 -4.06 3.01 27.67
C VAL A 404 -5.38 3.34 28.32
N TYR A 405 -6.45 3.26 27.54
CA TYR A 405 -7.81 3.46 27.96
C TYR A 405 -8.59 2.15 27.80
N THR A 406 -9.50 1.86 28.73
CA THR A 406 -10.42 0.72 28.67
C THR A 406 -11.84 1.23 28.62
N LEU A 407 -12.49 1.07 27.48
CA LEU A 407 -13.93 1.22 27.36
C LEU A 407 -14.59 -0.01 27.98
N THR A 408 -15.57 0.22 28.84
CA THR A 408 -16.49 -0.80 29.32
C THR A 408 -17.91 -0.45 28.87
N VAL A 409 -18.54 -1.37 28.14
CA VAL A 409 -19.94 -1.33 27.74
C VAL A 409 -20.70 -2.32 28.60
N GLU A 410 -21.65 -1.85 29.41
CA GLU A 410 -22.44 -2.71 30.30
C GLU A 410 -23.91 -2.67 29.93
N GLY A 411 -24.53 -3.84 29.89
CA GLY A 411 -25.97 -3.97 29.78
C GLY A 411 -26.67 -3.68 31.09
N GLU A 412 -27.72 -2.86 31.06
CA GLU A 412 -28.59 -2.69 32.24
C GLU A 412 -29.43 -3.96 32.51
N ASP A 413 -29.97 -4.07 33.73
CA ASP A 413 -30.67 -5.26 34.24
C ASP A 413 -31.87 -5.75 33.38
N GLU A 414 -32.32 -4.96 32.41
CA GLU A 414 -33.44 -5.29 31.51
C GLU A 414 -33.04 -6.18 30.32
N ILE A 415 -31.74 -6.41 30.07
CA ILE A 415 -31.27 -7.25 28.97
C ILE A 415 -31.48 -8.73 29.31
N THR A 416 -32.47 -9.34 28.65
CA THR A 416 -32.87 -10.75 28.89
C THR A 416 -32.38 -11.72 27.82
N GLY A 417 -31.79 -11.22 26.73
CA GLY A 417 -31.28 -12.00 25.60
C GLY A 417 -29.97 -11.44 25.04
N PRO A 418 -29.39 -12.08 24.00
CA PRO A 418 -28.18 -11.58 23.35
C PRO A 418 -28.47 -10.23 22.66
N VAL A 419 -27.49 -9.33 22.71
CA VAL A 419 -27.50 -8.04 22.03
C VAL A 419 -26.24 -7.93 21.19
N ASP A 420 -26.40 -7.81 19.88
CA ASP A 420 -25.28 -7.55 18.99
C ASP A 420 -24.96 -6.05 19.03
N LEU A 421 -23.67 -5.74 19.19
CA LEU A 421 -23.14 -4.39 19.28
C LEU A 421 -22.13 -4.17 18.15
N ASP A 422 -22.36 -3.13 17.37
CA ASP A 422 -21.32 -2.53 16.53
C ASP A 422 -20.77 -1.32 17.28
N ILE A 423 -19.47 -1.34 17.57
CA ILE A 423 -18.77 -0.30 18.31
C ILE A 423 -17.69 0.27 17.40
N GLU A 424 -17.71 1.59 17.19
CA GLU A 424 -16.72 2.32 16.41
C GLU A 424 -16.05 3.39 17.28
N PHE A 425 -14.72 3.45 17.21
CA PHE A 425 -13.91 4.51 17.81
C PHE A 425 -13.30 5.35 16.70
N GLU A 426 -13.26 6.66 16.92
CA GLU A 426 -12.45 7.58 16.11
C GLU A 426 -11.70 8.53 17.04
N TYR A 427 -10.38 8.63 16.89
CA TYR A 427 -9.53 9.48 17.71
C TYR A 427 -8.22 9.85 17.01
N GLU A 428 -7.68 11.03 17.33
CA GLU A 428 -6.36 11.43 16.83
C GLU A 428 -5.24 10.64 17.51
N SER A 429 -4.25 10.24 16.72
CA SER A 429 -2.97 9.69 17.15
C SER A 429 -1.83 10.54 16.60
N ASP A 430 -0.66 10.38 17.18
CA ASP A 430 0.64 10.93 16.76
C ASP A 430 1.66 9.83 17.10
N ILE A 431 1.91 8.92 16.16
CA ILE A 431 2.68 7.70 16.45
C ILE A 431 4.19 7.98 16.55
N GLN A 432 4.67 9.01 15.85
CA GLN A 432 6.07 9.46 15.87
C GLN A 432 6.39 10.41 17.05
N GLY A 433 5.37 10.97 17.70
CA GLY A 433 5.51 11.85 18.86
C GLY A 433 6.08 13.23 18.52
N ASN A 434 5.87 13.70 17.29
CA ASN A 434 6.39 15.00 16.83
C ASN A 434 5.41 16.17 17.12
N GLY A 435 4.22 15.86 17.64
CA GLY A 435 3.19 16.83 18.01
C GLY A 435 2.21 17.17 16.90
N ILE A 436 2.33 16.55 15.73
CA ILE A 436 1.39 16.66 14.62
C ILE A 436 0.55 15.38 14.59
N PRO A 437 -0.80 15.46 14.54
CA PRO A 437 -1.63 14.27 14.43
C PRO A 437 -1.37 13.50 13.13
N ASP A 438 -1.48 12.17 13.19
CA ASP A 438 -1.39 11.25 12.06
C ASP A 438 -2.43 11.59 10.95
N SER A 439 -3.53 12.28 11.30
CA SER A 439 -4.54 12.78 10.37
C SER A 439 -4.15 14.08 9.65
N GLN A 440 -2.99 14.65 9.95
CA GLN A 440 -2.47 15.88 9.33
C GLN A 440 -1.06 15.67 8.77
N GLU A 441 -0.32 14.74 9.32
CA GLU A 441 0.96 14.27 8.81
C GLU A 441 0.95 12.78 9.08
N TRP A 442 0.85 11.97 8.02
CA TRP A 442 1.09 10.54 8.16
C TRP A 442 2.41 10.30 8.87
N TRP A 443 2.68 9.10 9.40
CA TRP A 443 3.94 8.83 10.13
C TRP A 443 5.25 9.05 9.31
N VAL A 444 5.11 9.55 8.07
CA VAL A 444 6.11 10.06 7.14
C VAL A 444 5.85 11.54 6.86
N SER A 445 6.91 12.36 6.88
CA SER A 445 6.83 13.82 6.75
C SER A 445 6.38 14.35 5.38
N ASP A 446 6.27 13.47 4.37
CA ASP A 446 6.05 13.85 2.98
C ASP A 446 4.61 14.33 2.71
N PHE A 447 3.68 14.14 3.65
CA PHE A 447 2.32 14.72 3.56
C PHE A 447 2.27 16.23 3.75
N LEU A 448 3.36 16.83 4.24
CA LEU A 448 3.51 18.27 4.41
C LEU A 448 4.21 18.93 3.22
N ILE A 449 4.71 18.13 2.27
CA ILE A 449 5.40 18.59 1.07
C ILE A 449 4.44 18.48 -0.10
N ASP A 450 4.43 19.51 -0.94
CA ASP A 450 3.69 19.59 -2.19
C ASP A 450 4.71 20.13 -3.22
N SER A 451 5.31 19.20 -3.96
CA SER A 451 6.50 19.43 -4.77
C SER A 451 6.20 20.14 -6.09
N ASP A 452 5.03 19.91 -6.69
CA ASP A 452 4.60 20.54 -7.94
C ASP A 452 3.53 21.63 -7.75
N ASN A 453 3.05 21.81 -6.52
CA ASN A 453 2.18 22.88 -6.07
C ASN A 453 0.78 22.80 -6.73
N ASP A 454 0.26 21.60 -6.92
CA ASP A 454 -1.09 21.33 -7.43
C ASP A 454 -2.14 21.26 -6.30
N SER A 455 -1.73 21.34 -5.03
CA SER A 455 -2.53 21.22 -3.79
C SER A 455 -2.79 19.77 -3.32
N LEU A 456 -2.23 18.79 -4.00
CA LEU A 456 -2.01 17.44 -3.52
C LEU A 456 -0.62 17.38 -2.86
N SER A 457 -0.44 16.52 -1.86
CA SER A 457 0.89 16.37 -1.23
C SER A 457 1.64 15.21 -1.85
N ASP A 458 2.98 15.26 -1.82
CA ASP A 458 3.85 14.20 -2.32
C ASP A 458 3.45 12.83 -1.77
N GLY A 459 3.09 12.79 -0.47
CA GLY A 459 2.61 11.58 0.18
C GLY A 459 1.29 11.05 -0.38
N ARG A 460 0.36 11.93 -0.78
CA ARG A 460 -0.92 11.52 -1.39
C ARG A 460 -0.73 11.03 -2.83
N GLU A 461 0.11 11.70 -3.58
CA GLU A 461 0.42 11.36 -4.97
C GLU A 461 1.07 9.99 -5.04
N GLU A 462 2.08 9.75 -4.21
CA GLU A 462 2.77 8.47 -4.13
C GLU A 462 1.83 7.30 -3.80
N ILE A 463 0.89 7.52 -2.88
CA ILE A 463 -0.10 6.53 -2.49
C ILE A 463 -1.09 6.25 -3.60
N ALA A 464 -1.53 7.29 -4.30
CA ALA A 464 -2.45 7.17 -5.41
C ALA A 464 -1.74 6.72 -6.72
N GLY A 465 -0.41 6.70 -6.70
CA GLY A 465 0.46 6.34 -7.82
C GLY A 465 0.73 7.48 -8.80
N TYR A 466 0.34 8.71 -8.47
CA TYR A 466 0.48 9.93 -9.28
C TYR A 466 1.91 10.46 -9.32
N ASN A 467 2.21 11.34 -10.26
CA ASN A 467 3.55 11.88 -10.43
C ASN A 467 3.72 13.17 -9.64
N ARG A 468 4.30 13.08 -8.42
CA ARG A 468 4.57 14.20 -7.49
C ARG A 468 5.39 15.40 -7.98
N TYR A 469 5.82 15.38 -9.24
CA TYR A 469 6.61 16.45 -9.84
C TYR A 469 5.90 17.06 -11.04
N ASP A 470 4.65 16.70 -11.25
CA ASP A 470 3.88 16.97 -12.44
C ASP A 470 2.40 17.18 -12.05
N PRO A 471 1.95 18.43 -12.02
CA PRO A 471 0.65 18.79 -11.44
C PRO A 471 -0.55 18.33 -12.30
N ASP A 472 -0.32 17.56 -13.35
CA ASP A 472 -1.28 17.05 -14.34
C ASP A 472 -0.66 15.76 -14.92
N THR A 473 -0.85 14.66 -14.19
CA THR A 473 -0.16 13.37 -14.39
C THR A 473 -0.46 12.74 -15.74
N ASP A 474 -1.68 12.89 -16.26
CA ASP A 474 -2.10 12.31 -17.54
C ASP A 474 -2.11 13.29 -18.72
N HIS A 475 -1.81 14.56 -18.43
CA HIS A 475 -1.57 15.64 -19.38
C HIS A 475 -2.79 16.06 -20.20
N ASP A 476 -3.97 16.06 -19.58
CA ASP A 476 -5.23 16.42 -20.21
C ASP A 476 -5.66 17.89 -19.98
N MET A 477 -4.84 18.63 -19.21
CA MET A 477 -5.03 20.01 -18.75
C MET A 477 -5.92 20.19 -17.50
N LEU A 478 -6.27 19.12 -16.81
CA LEU A 478 -6.86 19.12 -15.47
C LEU A 478 -5.78 18.66 -14.47
N ASN A 479 -5.68 19.33 -13.30
CA ASN A 479 -4.68 18.92 -12.30
C ASN A 479 -5.18 17.77 -11.43
N ASP A 480 -4.26 16.96 -10.92
CA ASP A 480 -4.53 15.74 -10.15
C ASP A 480 -5.45 16.02 -8.94
N TYR A 481 -5.22 17.14 -8.24
CA TYR A 481 -6.11 17.58 -7.16
C TYR A 481 -7.56 17.80 -7.62
N ASP A 482 -7.77 18.57 -8.68
CA ASP A 482 -9.10 18.91 -9.21
C ASP A 482 -9.80 17.67 -9.75
N GLU A 483 -9.08 16.80 -10.44
CA GLU A 483 -9.59 15.51 -10.88
C GLU A 483 -10.08 14.65 -9.71
N GLN A 484 -9.23 14.47 -8.69
CA GLN A 484 -9.55 13.60 -7.57
C GLN A 484 -10.63 14.18 -6.65
N PHE A 485 -10.60 15.48 -6.37
CA PHE A 485 -11.44 16.10 -5.34
C PHE A 485 -12.60 16.93 -5.86
N VAL A 486 -12.48 17.54 -7.03
CA VAL A 486 -13.50 18.44 -7.59
C VAL A 486 -14.38 17.74 -8.60
N TRP A 487 -13.79 17.16 -9.66
CA TRP A 487 -14.51 16.60 -10.80
C TRP A 487 -14.78 15.11 -10.72
N LYS A 488 -14.02 14.38 -9.88
CA LYS A 488 -14.13 12.91 -9.71
C LYS A 488 -13.82 12.14 -11.00
N THR A 489 -12.93 12.69 -11.81
CA THR A 489 -12.33 12.06 -13.01
C THR A 489 -11.14 11.16 -12.61
N ARG A 490 -10.43 10.62 -13.59
CA ARG A 490 -9.36 9.64 -13.39
C ARG A 490 -8.00 10.24 -13.75
N VAL A 491 -7.26 10.64 -12.72
CA VAL A 491 -5.89 11.21 -12.75
C VAL A 491 -4.84 10.56 -13.66
N MET A 492 -5.06 9.31 -14.04
CA MET A 492 -4.12 8.53 -14.86
C MET A 492 -4.63 8.25 -16.27
N ASN A 493 -5.77 8.84 -16.62
CA ASN A 493 -6.50 8.52 -17.82
C ASN A 493 -7.25 9.77 -18.30
N PRO A 494 -6.77 10.40 -19.40
CA PRO A 494 -7.17 11.74 -19.80
C PRO A 494 -8.61 11.81 -20.38
N ASP A 495 -9.40 10.74 -20.28
CA ASP A 495 -10.74 10.55 -20.85
C ASP A 495 -11.49 9.54 -19.97
N SER A 496 -12.15 10.03 -18.92
CA SER A 496 -12.69 9.24 -17.81
C SER A 496 -13.88 8.37 -18.20
N ASP A 497 -14.69 8.84 -19.13
CA ASP A 497 -15.92 8.19 -19.56
C ASP A 497 -15.79 7.42 -20.90
N PHE A 498 -14.62 7.54 -21.54
CA PHE A 498 -14.19 6.85 -22.75
C PHE A 498 -14.95 7.28 -24.02
N ASP A 499 -15.26 8.55 -24.11
CA ASP A 499 -16.03 9.12 -25.21
C ASP A 499 -15.15 9.81 -26.28
N LEU A 500 -13.84 9.86 -26.07
CA LEU A 500 -12.81 10.50 -26.91
C LEU A 500 -12.66 12.02 -26.72
N LEU A 501 -13.38 12.63 -25.77
CA LEU A 501 -13.12 13.98 -25.29
C LEU A 501 -12.21 13.90 -24.05
N PRO A 502 -11.19 14.77 -23.95
CA PRO A 502 -10.39 14.82 -22.73
C PRO A 502 -11.10 15.52 -21.58
N ASP A 503 -10.96 15.03 -20.35
CA ASP A 503 -11.69 15.56 -19.19
C ASP A 503 -11.38 17.06 -18.97
N GLY A 504 -10.10 17.43 -19.06
CA GLY A 504 -9.64 18.82 -18.98
C GLY A 504 -10.18 19.73 -20.09
N TRP A 505 -10.46 19.20 -21.29
CA TRP A 505 -11.11 19.94 -22.37
C TRP A 505 -12.59 20.17 -22.07
N GLU A 506 -13.30 19.13 -21.63
CA GLU A 506 -14.71 19.20 -21.28
C GLU A 506 -14.95 20.18 -20.13
N VAL A 507 -14.17 20.08 -19.06
CA VAL A 507 -14.23 21.00 -17.92
C VAL A 507 -13.98 22.45 -18.35
N ARG A 508 -12.99 22.67 -19.23
CA ARG A 508 -12.67 24.00 -19.74
C ARG A 508 -13.83 24.64 -20.50
N TYR A 509 -14.60 23.85 -21.24
CA TYR A 509 -15.73 24.33 -22.04
C TYR A 509 -17.10 24.17 -21.35
N GLY A 510 -17.14 23.59 -20.15
CA GLY A 510 -18.34 23.46 -19.32
C GLY A 510 -19.23 22.27 -19.66
N LEU A 511 -18.66 21.23 -20.26
CA LEU A 511 -19.26 19.92 -20.46
C LEU A 511 -19.03 19.02 -19.21
N ASP A 512 -19.69 17.87 -19.15
CA ASP A 512 -19.57 16.93 -18.02
C ASP A 512 -18.57 15.79 -18.32
N PRO A 513 -17.35 15.79 -17.76
CA PRO A 513 -16.30 14.81 -18.09
C PRO A 513 -16.59 13.37 -17.63
N LEU A 514 -17.76 13.13 -17.01
CA LEU A 514 -18.23 11.80 -16.62
C LEU A 514 -19.41 11.33 -17.48
N HIS A 515 -19.76 12.06 -18.53
CA HIS A 515 -20.90 11.79 -19.38
C HIS A 515 -20.58 11.93 -20.87
N ALA A 516 -20.82 10.84 -21.61
CA ALA A 516 -20.48 10.82 -23.02
C ALA A 516 -21.34 11.80 -23.83
N GLU A 517 -20.74 12.91 -24.23
CA GLU A 517 -21.35 14.02 -24.98
C GLU A 517 -20.71 14.15 -26.39
N THR A 518 -19.86 13.21 -26.80
CA THR A 518 -19.10 13.19 -28.07
C THR A 518 -19.87 13.61 -29.32
N VAL A 519 -21.13 13.19 -29.44
CA VAL A 519 -21.97 13.33 -30.65
C VAL A 519 -22.99 14.45 -30.54
N ASP A 520 -22.99 15.15 -29.41
CA ASP A 520 -23.88 16.27 -29.18
C ASP A 520 -23.36 17.51 -29.91
N ASP A 521 -24.30 18.38 -30.28
CA ASP A 521 -24.09 19.65 -30.99
C ASP A 521 -24.84 20.72 -30.17
N PRO A 522 -24.22 21.24 -29.09
CA PRO A 522 -24.93 22.06 -28.12
C PRO A 522 -25.33 23.45 -28.64
N ASP A 523 -24.56 24.01 -29.59
CA ASP A 523 -24.82 25.32 -30.18
C ASP A 523 -25.57 25.27 -31.53
N GLY A 524 -25.69 24.10 -32.14
CA GLY A 524 -26.53 23.82 -33.29
C GLY A 524 -25.91 24.26 -34.61
N ASP A 525 -24.58 24.30 -34.72
CA ASP A 525 -23.85 24.75 -35.89
C ASP A 525 -23.51 23.62 -36.90
N ALA A 526 -23.89 22.38 -36.54
CA ALA A 526 -23.66 21.13 -37.25
C ALA A 526 -22.28 20.45 -37.05
N LEU A 527 -21.44 20.95 -36.13
CA LEU A 527 -20.32 20.20 -35.57
C LEU A 527 -20.76 19.47 -34.30
N THR A 528 -20.21 18.27 -34.11
CA THR A 528 -20.32 17.59 -32.83
C THR A 528 -19.16 17.98 -31.92
N ASN A 529 -19.27 17.83 -30.61
CA ASN A 529 -18.19 18.12 -29.65
C ASN A 529 -16.84 17.50 -30.07
N VAL A 530 -16.84 16.27 -30.61
CA VAL A 530 -15.61 15.61 -31.10
C VAL A 530 -15.07 16.21 -32.40
N ASP A 531 -15.92 16.79 -33.23
CA ASP A 531 -15.48 17.54 -34.40
C ASP A 531 -14.88 18.88 -33.99
N GLU A 532 -15.48 19.54 -33.00
CA GLU A 532 -14.96 20.80 -32.48
C GLU A 532 -13.62 20.63 -31.78
N LEU A 533 -13.44 19.56 -30.99
CA LEU A 533 -12.13 19.19 -30.46
C LEU A 533 -11.08 19.03 -31.57
N LYS A 534 -11.44 18.44 -32.72
CA LYS A 534 -10.52 18.26 -33.87
C LYS A 534 -10.22 19.58 -34.58
N HIS A 535 -11.20 20.46 -34.66
CA HIS A 535 -11.11 21.74 -35.37
C HIS A 535 -10.60 22.89 -34.47
N GLY A 536 -10.56 22.69 -33.15
CA GLY A 536 -10.13 23.67 -32.17
C GLY A 536 -11.16 24.77 -31.89
N THR A 537 -12.43 24.54 -32.25
CA THR A 537 -13.56 25.45 -32.09
C THR A 537 -14.21 25.29 -30.72
N HIS A 538 -15.17 26.15 -30.37
CA HIS A 538 -15.79 26.18 -29.05
C HIS A 538 -17.20 25.55 -29.04
N PRO A 539 -17.45 24.50 -28.24
CA PRO A 539 -18.67 23.69 -28.28
C PRO A 539 -19.99 24.30 -27.84
N LEU A 540 -19.96 25.58 -27.50
CA LEU A 540 -21.13 26.33 -27.04
C LEU A 540 -21.25 27.65 -27.82
N VAL A 541 -20.45 27.83 -28.87
CA VAL A 541 -20.32 29.08 -29.63
C VAL A 541 -20.25 28.73 -31.12
N SER A 542 -21.38 28.86 -31.80
CA SER A 542 -21.56 28.47 -33.19
C SER A 542 -20.68 29.19 -34.22
N ASP A 543 -19.86 30.16 -33.81
CA ASP A 543 -19.05 31.06 -34.65
C ASP A 543 -17.86 31.50 -33.79
N THR A 544 -16.82 30.65 -33.76
CA THR A 544 -15.70 30.74 -32.83
C THR A 544 -14.88 32.01 -33.05
N ASP A 545 -14.72 32.44 -34.30
CA ASP A 545 -13.90 33.59 -34.67
C ASP A 545 -14.70 34.89 -34.84
N SER A 546 -16.03 34.80 -34.80
CA SER A 546 -16.99 35.90 -34.90
C SER A 546 -16.98 36.63 -36.24
N ASP A 547 -16.68 35.95 -37.35
CA ASP A 547 -16.67 36.53 -38.69
C ASP A 547 -18.06 36.53 -39.37
N GLY A 548 -19.02 35.83 -38.77
CA GLY A 548 -20.41 35.76 -39.20
C GLY A 548 -20.77 34.50 -40.00
N MET A 549 -19.84 33.57 -40.16
CA MET A 549 -20.07 32.20 -40.64
C MET A 549 -20.00 31.22 -39.46
N PRO A 550 -20.87 30.19 -39.41
CA PRO A 550 -20.74 29.16 -38.39
C PRO A 550 -19.59 28.20 -38.64
N ASP A 551 -18.96 27.70 -37.58
CA ASP A 551 -17.78 26.83 -37.69
C ASP A 551 -18.10 25.59 -38.55
N GLY A 552 -19.27 24.98 -38.35
CA GLY A 552 -19.74 23.85 -39.15
C GLY A 552 -19.91 24.14 -40.64
N PHE A 553 -20.28 25.37 -41.02
CA PHE A 553 -20.30 25.77 -42.43
C PHE A 553 -18.89 25.88 -43.00
N GLU A 554 -17.98 26.47 -42.25
CA GLU A 554 -16.60 26.70 -42.67
C GLU A 554 -15.86 25.37 -42.88
N VAL A 555 -16.00 24.45 -41.93
CA VAL A 555 -15.45 23.09 -42.03
C VAL A 555 -15.99 22.35 -43.25
N ASP A 556 -17.31 22.40 -43.50
CA ASP A 556 -17.93 21.74 -44.66
C ASP A 556 -17.50 22.33 -46.02
N ASN A 557 -16.97 23.56 -46.02
CA ASN A 557 -16.52 24.28 -47.20
C ASN A 557 -14.99 24.42 -47.32
N ASP A 558 -14.21 23.68 -46.51
CA ASP A 558 -12.74 23.74 -46.45
C ASP A 558 -12.19 25.17 -46.13
N LEU A 559 -12.92 25.95 -45.32
CA LEU A 559 -12.51 27.27 -44.78
C LEU A 559 -11.86 27.14 -43.39
N ASP A 560 -11.37 28.25 -42.82
CA ASP A 560 -10.66 28.27 -41.53
C ASP A 560 -11.56 28.83 -40.39
N PRO A 561 -12.22 27.98 -39.57
CA PRO A 561 -13.17 28.42 -38.53
C PRO A 561 -12.52 29.15 -37.34
N LEU A 562 -11.20 29.37 -37.38
CA LEU A 562 -10.45 30.07 -36.34
C LEU A 562 -9.93 31.43 -36.81
N ALA A 563 -10.27 31.87 -38.03
CA ALA A 563 -9.75 33.10 -38.60
C ALA A 563 -10.65 33.73 -39.67
N ASP A 564 -11.07 34.99 -39.42
CA ASP A 564 -11.93 35.78 -40.32
C ASP A 564 -11.47 35.76 -41.78
N ASP A 565 -12.12 34.89 -42.56
CA ASP A 565 -11.89 34.66 -43.97
C ASP A 565 -13.14 34.97 -44.82
N SER A 566 -14.22 35.44 -44.17
CA SER A 566 -15.52 35.90 -44.73
C SER A 566 -15.45 36.68 -46.05
N SER A 567 -14.35 37.40 -46.29
CA SER A 567 -14.11 38.27 -47.45
C SER A 567 -13.36 37.62 -48.61
N PHE A 568 -12.92 36.36 -48.48
CA PHE A 568 -12.19 35.64 -49.52
C PHE A 568 -13.14 35.05 -50.57
N ASP A 569 -12.60 34.80 -51.77
CA ASP A 569 -13.30 34.24 -52.94
C ASP A 569 -12.35 33.19 -53.56
N PRO A 570 -12.39 31.94 -53.08
CA PRO A 570 -11.36 30.96 -53.45
C PRO A 570 -11.61 30.31 -54.82
N ASP A 571 -12.85 30.27 -55.33
CA ASP A 571 -13.18 29.74 -56.66
C ASP A 571 -13.22 30.78 -57.79
N ASN A 572 -13.12 32.07 -57.43
CA ASN A 572 -13.09 33.24 -58.31
C ASN A 572 -14.36 33.42 -59.14
N ASP A 573 -15.53 33.17 -58.54
CA ASP A 573 -16.84 33.42 -59.15
C ASP A 573 -17.48 34.77 -58.79
N TRP A 574 -16.77 35.57 -57.98
CA TRP A 574 -17.14 36.89 -57.45
C TRP A 574 -18.16 36.89 -56.31
N ALA A 575 -18.39 35.76 -55.64
CA ALA A 575 -18.98 35.70 -54.32
C ALA A 575 -17.88 35.66 -53.24
N THR A 576 -18.11 36.28 -52.08
CA THR A 576 -17.25 36.01 -50.92
C THR A 576 -17.77 34.82 -50.13
N ASN A 577 -16.93 34.18 -49.33
CA ASN A 577 -17.32 33.08 -48.43
C ASN A 577 -18.63 33.38 -47.67
N LEU A 578 -18.74 34.58 -47.07
CA LEU A 578 -19.96 35.02 -46.38
C LEU A 578 -21.18 35.17 -47.30
N GLU A 579 -21.01 35.68 -48.52
CA GLU A 579 -22.10 35.76 -49.49
C GLU A 579 -22.59 34.37 -49.92
N GLU A 580 -21.70 33.39 -49.97
CA GLU A 580 -22.00 32.01 -50.30
C GLU A 580 -22.72 31.30 -49.17
N TYR A 581 -22.28 31.49 -47.92
CA TYR A 581 -23.01 31.04 -46.74
C TYR A 581 -24.46 31.56 -46.73
N LEU A 582 -24.64 32.88 -46.89
CA LEU A 582 -25.96 33.52 -46.90
C LEU A 582 -26.88 33.02 -48.03
N ARG A 583 -26.31 32.42 -49.09
CA ARG A 583 -27.05 31.89 -50.25
C ARG A 583 -27.14 30.36 -50.28
N GLY A 584 -26.44 29.66 -49.38
CA GLY A 584 -26.35 28.21 -49.36
C GLY A 584 -25.59 27.63 -50.56
N THR A 585 -24.58 28.34 -51.06
CA THR A 585 -23.65 27.87 -52.10
C THR A 585 -22.32 27.38 -51.48
N ARG A 586 -21.38 26.90 -52.29
CA ARG A 586 -20.14 26.26 -51.80
C ARG A 586 -18.91 27.08 -52.18
N ALA A 587 -18.07 27.42 -51.20
CA ALA A 587 -16.94 28.34 -51.36
C ALA A 587 -15.95 27.99 -52.47
N HIS A 588 -15.81 26.69 -52.74
CA HIS A 588 -14.88 26.18 -53.74
C HIS A 588 -15.55 25.74 -55.06
N GLN A 589 -16.80 26.13 -55.31
CA GLN A 589 -17.56 25.65 -56.46
C GLN A 589 -18.14 26.79 -57.32
N PHE A 590 -17.41 27.11 -58.39
CA PHE A 590 -17.77 28.18 -59.31
C PHE A 590 -19.25 28.11 -59.75
N ASP A 591 -20.05 29.09 -59.32
CA ASP A 591 -21.48 29.15 -59.57
C ASP A 591 -21.81 30.20 -60.63
N LEU A 592 -22.37 29.73 -61.75
CA LEU A 592 -22.82 30.57 -62.87
C LEU A 592 -23.93 31.58 -62.50
N GLN A 593 -24.44 31.50 -61.27
CA GLN A 593 -25.49 32.35 -60.74
C GLN A 593 -24.97 33.68 -60.21
N PHE A 594 -23.66 33.81 -59.98
CA PHE A 594 -23.03 35.08 -59.66
C PHE A 594 -22.71 35.81 -60.98
N PRO A 595 -23.52 36.81 -61.37
CA PRO A 595 -23.28 37.50 -62.62
C PRO A 595 -21.99 38.28 -62.49
N SER A 596 -21.07 38.00 -63.41
CA SER A 596 -19.95 38.86 -63.67
C SER A 596 -20.37 40.33 -63.69
N PRO A 597 -19.62 41.23 -63.04
CA PRO A 597 -19.80 42.65 -63.29
C PRO A 597 -19.66 43.01 -64.79
N PHE A 598 -19.13 42.10 -65.62
CA PHE A 598 -19.00 42.24 -67.07
C PHE A 598 -20.09 41.54 -67.92
N ALA A 599 -20.95 40.66 -67.37
CA ALA A 599 -21.86 39.83 -68.17
C ALA A 599 -23.21 40.50 -68.55
N VAL A 600 -23.48 41.72 -68.09
CA VAL A 600 -24.75 42.43 -68.36
C VAL A 600 -24.77 43.15 -69.73
N LEU A 601 -23.76 42.98 -70.58
CA LEU A 601 -23.63 43.77 -71.81
C LEU A 601 -23.43 42.93 -73.08
N LEU A 602 -24.47 42.26 -73.59
CA LEU A 602 -24.64 41.96 -75.04
C LEU A 602 -26.00 41.30 -75.37
N ILE A 603 -27.04 42.12 -75.52
CA ILE A 603 -28.16 41.80 -76.42
C ILE A 603 -28.31 42.98 -77.41
N VAL A 604 -28.50 42.61 -78.68
CA VAL A 604 -28.80 43.43 -79.88
C VAL A 604 -27.59 43.89 -80.71
N ALA A 605 -27.15 43.04 -81.65
CA ALA A 605 -27.25 43.31 -83.10
C ALA A 605 -26.54 42.22 -83.95
N GLY A 606 -27.33 41.38 -84.63
CA GLY A 606 -27.06 40.84 -85.97
C GLY A 606 -25.89 39.86 -86.20
N GLY A 607 -26.23 38.57 -86.32
CA GLY A 607 -25.64 37.68 -87.33
C GLY A 607 -24.60 36.65 -86.86
N ALA A 608 -24.93 35.38 -87.16
CA ALA A 608 -24.07 34.20 -87.23
C ALA A 608 -23.62 33.52 -85.91
N VAL A 609 -24.02 32.24 -85.83
CA VAL A 609 -23.60 31.19 -84.90
C VAL A 609 -22.18 30.73 -85.21
N LEU A 610 -21.33 30.52 -84.20
CA LEU A 610 -20.55 29.28 -83.95
C LEU A 610 -19.61 29.42 -82.72
N PRO A 611 -19.29 28.33 -81.98
CA PRO A 611 -18.71 28.40 -80.62
C PRO A 611 -17.35 27.66 -80.43
N VAL A 612 -16.82 27.79 -79.21
CA VAL A 612 -15.86 26.92 -78.45
C VAL A 612 -14.35 27.03 -78.76
N ALA A 613 -13.52 27.34 -77.72
CA ALA A 613 -12.70 26.37 -76.94
C ALA A 613 -11.25 26.79 -76.55
N ALA A 614 -10.92 26.41 -75.30
CA ALA A 614 -9.62 25.91 -74.79
C ALA A 614 -8.53 26.95 -74.42
N LEU A 615 -7.64 26.76 -73.42
CA LEU A 615 -7.01 25.54 -72.92
C LEU A 615 -6.21 25.81 -71.61
N ALA A 616 -6.14 24.81 -70.72
CA ALA A 616 -5.32 24.74 -69.49
C ALA A 616 -3.88 24.20 -69.71
N LEU A 617 -2.95 24.40 -68.73
CA LEU A 617 -1.70 23.62 -68.47
C LEU A 617 -1.00 24.18 -67.19
N HIS A 618 -0.92 23.49 -66.03
CA HIS A 618 -0.05 22.38 -65.54
C HIS A 618 1.37 22.77 -65.01
N VAL A 619 1.68 22.29 -63.78
CA VAL A 619 2.78 22.66 -62.84
C VAL A 619 3.91 21.60 -62.76
N ARG A 620 5.14 21.99 -62.35
CA ARG A 620 6.06 21.09 -61.60
C ARG A 620 7.14 21.83 -60.76
N ARG A 621 7.32 21.40 -59.49
CA ARG A 621 8.29 21.85 -58.45
C ARG A 621 9.64 21.08 -58.49
N LYS A 622 10.72 21.67 -57.92
CA LYS A 622 11.91 21.00 -57.34
C LYS A 622 12.49 21.80 -56.14
N ARG A 623 12.95 21.11 -55.08
CA ARG A 623 13.76 21.59 -53.93
C ARG A 623 15.21 21.08 -54.04
N LEU A 624 16.17 21.79 -53.42
CA LEU A 624 17.55 21.39 -53.02
C LEU A 624 18.07 22.32 -51.86
N PRO A 625 19.16 22.01 -51.12
CA PRO A 625 19.28 22.17 -49.66
C PRO A 625 20.40 23.11 -49.15
N LEU A 626 20.54 23.18 -47.81
CA LEU A 626 21.36 24.08 -46.96
C LEU A 626 22.86 23.72 -46.79
N GLN A 627 23.68 24.74 -46.45
CA GLN A 627 25.00 24.66 -45.79
C GLN A 627 25.13 25.76 -44.71
N PRO A 628 25.98 25.60 -43.65
CA PRO A 628 26.09 26.53 -42.52
C PRO A 628 27.40 27.35 -42.49
N THR A 629 27.43 28.46 -41.74
CA THR A 629 28.65 29.23 -41.42
C THR A 629 28.67 29.75 -39.98
N GLN A 630 29.81 29.58 -39.30
CA GLN A 630 30.21 30.24 -38.05
C GLN A 630 30.69 31.69 -38.26
N ASN A 631 30.53 32.58 -37.27
CA ASN A 631 31.64 33.22 -36.49
C ASN A 631 31.22 34.45 -35.64
N ARG A 632 31.66 34.45 -34.36
CA ARG A 632 32.39 35.50 -33.57
C ARG A 632 31.82 36.93 -33.43
N ASP A 633 32.06 37.76 -32.39
CA ASP A 633 32.87 37.81 -31.15
C ASP A 633 32.49 39.10 -30.36
N GLY A 634 32.86 39.18 -29.06
CA GLY A 634 33.33 40.43 -28.38
C GLY A 634 32.50 40.97 -27.20
N SER A 635 32.88 40.76 -25.92
CA SER A 635 33.83 41.51 -25.03
C SER A 635 33.31 42.88 -24.55
N GLY A 636 33.05 43.16 -23.25
CA GLY A 636 33.91 43.28 -22.05
C GLY A 636 33.41 44.51 -21.23
N PRO A 637 33.98 44.97 -20.08
CA PRO A 637 35.11 44.49 -19.27
C PRO A 637 34.73 43.76 -17.97
#